data_AF-A0A239DVF9-F1
#
_entry.id   AF-A0A239DVF9-F1
#
_cell.length_a   1.000
_cell.length_b   1.000
_cell.length_c   1.000
_cell.angle_alpha   90.00
_cell.angle_beta   90.00
_cell.angle_gamma   90.00
#
_symmetry.space_group_name_H-M   'P 1'
#
loop_
_entity.id
_entity.type
_entity.pdbx_description
1 polymer ?
#
loop_
_entity_poly.entity_id
_entity_poly.type
_entity_poly.pdbx_seq_one_letter_code
_entity_poly.pdbx_strand_id
1 'polypeptide(L)'
;MQMADRSVRKNRRAAVMIDLNWLSKEAEALIKKAECSFLRRVDGYQRHGVRFNVKGPRLWVEGSDVWIEIAESVCAYPDQALFQLGHEVIHSLSPSHTNDASLLEEGLAVWFSLHGPSYQNAGYKSIATSYIETDKEAESYREALHLYNEAQLYTSSECVKAIRSEDINLQNLTLSSLQKACPKIPSPLAERLCKRVRLRA
;
A
#
# COMPACT_ATOMS: atom_id res chain seq x y z
N MET A 1 27.16 16.12 48.60
CA MET A 1 27.63 17.37 47.96
C MET A 1 27.21 17.33 46.50
N GLN A 2 26.24 18.17 46.14
CA GLN A 2 25.75 18.40 44.77
C GLN A 2 26.83 19.01 43.89
N MET A 3 26.78 18.70 42.58
CA MET A 3 26.80 19.60 41.40
C MET A 3 27.09 18.69 40.18
N ALA A 4 26.10 18.25 39.42
CA ALA A 4 25.43 18.99 38.34
C ALA A 4 26.39 19.42 37.21
N ASP A 5 26.78 18.47 36.34
CA ASP A 5 27.20 18.82 34.98
C ASP A 5 25.95 18.88 34.08
N ARG A 6 25.41 20.09 34.02
CA ARG A 6 24.37 20.51 33.09
C ARG A 6 25.04 20.90 31.77
N SER A 7 25.22 19.97 30.85
CA SER A 7 25.63 20.37 29.48
C SER A 7 25.16 19.48 28.33
N VAL A 8 24.36 18.43 28.58
CA VAL A 8 23.60 17.78 27.48
C VAL A 8 22.33 18.58 27.23
N ARG A 9 22.49 19.69 26.50
CA ARG A 9 21.37 20.49 25.97
C ARG A 9 20.48 19.59 25.12
N LYS A 10 19.30 19.31 25.69
CA LYS A 10 18.12 18.74 25.06
C LYS A 10 17.87 19.36 23.68
N ASN A 11 18.28 18.68 22.62
CA ASN A 11 17.69 18.85 21.29
C ASN A 11 16.62 17.77 21.10
N ARG A 12 15.59 17.80 21.96
CA ARG A 12 14.32 17.13 21.64
C ARG A 12 13.58 18.07 20.70
N ARG A 13 13.77 17.92 19.38
CA ARG A 13 12.73 18.32 18.43
C ARG A 13 11.44 17.73 18.96
N ALA A 14 10.41 18.53 19.17
CA ALA A 14 9.10 18.00 19.50
C ALA A 14 8.78 16.93 18.46
N ALA A 15 8.63 15.67 18.88
CA ALA A 15 8.21 14.62 17.97
C ALA A 15 6.85 15.06 17.44
N VAL A 16 6.74 15.27 16.13
CA VAL A 16 5.45 15.54 15.49
C VAL A 16 4.65 14.27 15.67
N MET A 17 3.69 14.31 16.59
CA MET A 17 2.71 13.24 16.71
C MET A 17 1.75 13.40 15.55
N ILE A 18 1.63 12.36 14.75
CA ILE A 18 0.65 12.29 13.68
C ILE A 18 -0.74 12.20 14.30
N ASP A 19 -1.66 13.01 13.81
CA ASP A 19 -3.08 12.93 14.15
C ASP A 19 -3.92 12.47 12.94
N LEU A 20 -5.19 12.18 13.18
CA LEU A 20 -6.13 11.74 12.13
C LEU A 20 -6.36 12.81 11.05
N ASN A 21 -6.17 14.10 11.37
CA ASN A 21 -6.34 15.17 10.39
C ASN A 21 -5.19 15.16 9.38
N TRP A 22 -3.96 14.97 9.84
CA TRP A 22 -2.80 14.80 8.97
C TRP A 22 -2.97 13.55 8.09
N LEU A 23 -3.32 12.42 8.70
CA LEU A 23 -3.52 11.17 7.97
C LEU A 23 -4.61 11.27 6.92
N SER A 24 -5.72 11.93 7.22
CA SER A 24 -6.82 12.11 6.26
C SER A 24 -6.36 12.90 5.04
N LYS A 25 -5.53 13.94 5.24
CA LYS A 25 -4.97 14.75 4.15
C LYS A 25 -3.99 13.95 3.29
N GLU A 26 -3.09 13.22 3.92
CA GLU A 26 -2.14 12.36 3.20
C GLU A 26 -2.86 11.25 2.44
N ALA A 27 -3.91 10.65 3.03
CA ALA A 27 -4.72 9.62 2.39
C ALA A 27 -5.43 10.16 1.16
N GLU A 28 -6.06 11.33 1.27
CA GLU A 28 -6.74 11.96 0.14
C GLU A 28 -5.76 12.27 -1.01
N ALA A 29 -4.56 12.77 -0.68
CA ALA A 29 -3.51 13.04 -1.67
C ALA A 29 -3.03 11.75 -2.35
N LEU A 30 -2.81 10.69 -1.57
CA LEU A 30 -2.37 9.39 -2.08
C LEU A 30 -3.45 8.70 -2.91
N ILE A 31 -4.72 8.76 -2.51
CA ILE A 31 -5.85 8.25 -3.28
C ILE A 31 -5.89 8.95 -4.64
N LYS A 32 -5.86 10.29 -4.67
CA LYS A 32 -5.83 11.04 -5.94
C LYS A 32 -4.66 10.62 -6.81
N LYS A 33 -3.46 10.46 -6.24
CA LYS A 33 -2.28 10.00 -6.96
C LYS A 33 -2.48 8.58 -7.52
N ALA A 34 -3.01 7.66 -6.72
CA ALA A 34 -3.30 6.30 -7.12
C ALA A 34 -4.35 6.25 -8.24
N GLU A 35 -5.39 7.07 -8.17
CA GLU A 35 -6.43 7.17 -9.21
C GLU A 35 -5.88 7.72 -10.53
N CYS A 36 -4.99 8.71 -10.49
CA CYS A 36 -4.28 9.17 -11.68
C CYS A 36 -3.38 8.07 -12.28
N SER A 37 -2.77 7.25 -11.44
CA SER A 37 -1.85 6.19 -11.86
C SER A 37 -2.52 4.88 -12.25
N PHE A 38 -3.71 4.56 -11.74
CA PHE A 38 -4.32 3.23 -11.86
C PHE A 38 -5.83 3.26 -12.12
N LEU A 39 -6.36 4.40 -12.59
CA LEU A 39 -7.79 4.66 -12.78
C LEU A 39 -8.55 4.84 -11.47
N ARG A 40 -9.72 5.46 -11.59
CA ARG A 40 -10.62 5.78 -10.46
C ARG A 40 -10.95 4.52 -9.65
N ARG A 41 -11.17 4.70 -8.35
CA ARG A 41 -11.71 3.63 -7.49
C ARG A 41 -13.09 3.18 -7.96
N VAL A 42 -13.45 1.94 -7.64
CA VAL A 42 -14.78 1.38 -7.95
C VAL A 42 -15.86 2.19 -7.22
N ASP A 43 -16.94 2.53 -7.93
CA ASP A 43 -18.08 3.27 -7.37
C ASP A 43 -18.88 2.42 -6.37
N GLY A 44 -19.78 3.05 -5.60
CA GLY A 44 -20.66 2.36 -4.65
C GLY A 44 -20.26 2.50 -3.17
N TYR A 45 -19.09 3.09 -2.89
CA TYR A 45 -18.65 3.43 -1.53
C TYR A 45 -18.94 4.91 -1.23
N GLN A 46 -19.64 5.18 -0.13
CA GLN A 46 -20.09 6.52 0.25
C GLN A 46 -19.03 7.32 1.01
N ARG A 47 -18.19 6.63 1.79
CA ARG A 47 -17.17 7.26 2.63
C ARG A 47 -15.84 6.53 2.49
N HIS A 48 -14.76 7.31 2.38
CA HIS A 48 -13.40 6.84 2.56
C HIS A 48 -12.79 7.61 3.75
N GLY A 49 -12.48 6.89 4.82
CA GLY A 49 -11.90 7.46 6.03
C GLY A 49 -10.59 6.79 6.41
N VAL A 50 -9.87 7.39 7.35
CA VAL A 50 -8.68 6.82 7.96
C VAL A 50 -8.86 6.68 9.48
N ARG A 51 -8.28 5.64 10.07
CA ARG A 51 -8.23 5.48 11.53
C ARG A 51 -7.02 4.69 11.99
N PHE A 52 -6.72 4.75 13.27
CA PHE A 52 -5.71 3.89 13.87
C PHE A 52 -6.27 2.51 14.21
N ASN A 53 -5.41 1.51 14.13
CA ASN A 53 -5.67 0.14 14.56
C ASN A 53 -4.47 -0.39 15.36
N VAL A 54 -4.75 -1.08 16.45
CA VAL A 54 -3.72 -1.67 17.32
C VAL A 54 -3.10 -2.94 16.72
N LYS A 55 -3.79 -3.60 15.78
CA LYS A 55 -3.32 -4.88 15.20
C LYS A 55 -2.39 -4.70 14.00
N GLY A 56 -2.54 -3.60 13.26
CA GLY A 56 -1.75 -3.35 12.07
C GLY A 56 -2.51 -2.53 11.04
N PRO A 57 -1.86 -2.19 9.91
CA PRO A 57 -2.55 -1.62 8.78
C PRO A 57 -3.51 -2.65 8.16
N ARG A 58 -4.67 -2.20 7.69
CA ARG A 58 -5.62 -2.99 6.90
C ARG A 58 -6.68 -2.10 6.27
N LEU A 59 -7.33 -2.61 5.23
CA LEU A 59 -8.59 -2.06 4.75
C LEU A 59 -9.77 -2.68 5.52
N TRP A 60 -10.67 -1.85 6.04
CA TRP A 60 -11.90 -2.30 6.68
C TRP A 60 -13.13 -1.75 5.95
N VAL A 61 -14.01 -2.64 5.50
CA VAL A 61 -15.24 -2.26 4.79
C VAL A 61 -16.46 -2.53 5.69
N GLU A 62 -17.22 -1.48 5.99
CA GLU A 62 -18.43 -1.53 6.83
C GLU A 62 -19.62 -0.97 6.05
N GLY A 63 -20.45 -1.85 5.48
CA GLY A 63 -21.50 -1.45 4.56
C GLY A 63 -20.91 -0.75 3.32
N SER A 64 -21.28 0.51 3.10
CA SER A 64 -20.75 1.35 2.02
C SER A 64 -19.57 2.23 2.44
N ASP A 65 -19.05 2.07 3.66
CA ASP A 65 -17.93 2.85 4.19
C ASP A 65 -16.62 2.05 4.10
N VAL A 66 -15.56 2.70 3.64
CA VAL A 66 -14.20 2.16 3.54
C VAL A 66 -13.31 2.90 4.54
N TRP A 67 -12.67 2.16 5.42
CA TRP A 67 -11.73 2.67 6.39
C TRP A 67 -10.33 2.12 6.09
N ILE A 68 -9.40 3.01 5.77
CA ILE A 68 -7.97 2.69 5.73
C ILE A 68 -7.47 2.76 7.17
N GLU A 69 -7.18 1.60 7.74
CA GLU A 69 -6.59 1.50 9.06
C GLU A 69 -5.08 1.42 8.97
N ILE A 70 -4.40 2.08 9.90
CA ILE A 70 -2.94 2.10 10.02
C ILE A 70 -2.53 1.85 11.46
N ALA A 71 -1.35 1.26 11.64
CA ALA A 71 -0.92 0.83 12.96
C ALA A 71 -0.73 2.02 13.90
N GLU A 72 -1.30 1.99 15.11
CA GLU A 72 -1.12 3.08 16.09
C GLU A 72 0.36 3.30 16.47
N SER A 73 1.19 2.26 16.36
CA SER A 73 2.64 2.34 16.60
C SER A 73 3.37 3.34 15.68
N VAL A 74 2.78 3.73 14.54
CA VAL A 74 3.38 4.67 13.59
C VAL A 74 3.11 6.14 13.91
N CYS A 75 2.38 6.46 14.98
CA CYS A 75 2.05 7.84 15.38
C CYS A 75 3.28 8.76 15.52
N ALA A 76 4.44 8.20 15.86
CA ALA A 76 5.70 8.93 15.97
C ALA A 76 6.64 8.77 14.75
N TYR A 77 6.20 8.06 13.70
CA TYR A 77 7.00 7.66 12.54
C TYR A 77 6.27 8.02 11.22
N PRO A 78 6.26 9.30 10.80
CA PRO A 78 5.53 9.76 9.62
C PRO A 78 5.80 9.00 8.34
N ASP A 79 7.06 8.65 8.07
CA ASP A 79 7.38 7.90 6.85
C ASP A 79 6.86 6.46 6.90
N GLN A 80 6.82 5.84 8.08
CA GLN A 80 6.21 4.52 8.26
C GLN A 80 4.69 4.59 8.14
N ALA A 81 4.07 5.66 8.65
CA ALA A 81 2.65 5.94 8.44
C ALA A 81 2.33 6.07 6.95
N LEU A 82 3.13 6.84 6.21
CA LEU A 82 3.01 7.03 4.77
C LEU A 82 3.20 5.73 3.98
N PHE A 83 4.15 4.88 4.39
CA PHE A 83 4.36 3.58 3.77
C PHE A 83 3.13 2.68 3.93
N GLN A 84 2.60 2.56 5.15
CA GLN A 84 1.39 1.79 5.42
C GLN A 84 0.18 2.37 4.68
N LEU A 85 0.04 3.70 4.70
CA LEU A 85 -1.06 4.38 4.04
C LEU A 85 -1.02 4.18 2.52
N GLY A 86 0.16 4.29 1.90
CA GLY A 86 0.33 4.02 0.48
C GLY A 86 -0.09 2.60 0.11
N HIS A 87 0.28 1.61 0.93
CA HIS A 87 -0.12 0.23 0.71
C HIS A 87 -1.65 0.06 0.71
N GLU A 88 -2.32 0.48 1.79
CA GLU A 88 -3.77 0.32 1.93
C GLU A 88 -4.59 1.17 0.94
N VAL A 89 -4.03 2.28 0.44
CA VAL A 89 -4.66 3.09 -0.60
C VAL A 89 -4.90 2.26 -1.87
N ILE A 90 -4.00 1.36 -2.25
CA ILE A 90 -4.20 0.50 -3.42
C ILE A 90 -5.39 -0.44 -3.21
N HIS A 91 -5.48 -1.11 -2.06
CA HIS A 91 -6.64 -1.96 -1.74
C HIS A 91 -7.94 -1.16 -1.73
N SER A 92 -7.88 0.12 -1.31
CA SER A 92 -9.05 1.00 -1.30
C SER A 92 -9.58 1.37 -2.70
N LEU A 93 -8.80 1.17 -3.77
CA LEU A 93 -9.27 1.41 -5.14
C LEU A 93 -10.29 0.37 -5.59
N SER A 94 -10.30 -0.79 -4.95
CA SER A 94 -11.13 -1.94 -5.29
C SER A 94 -11.51 -2.71 -4.02
N PRO A 95 -12.22 -2.07 -3.06
CA PRO A 95 -12.40 -2.64 -1.73
C PRO A 95 -13.08 -4.00 -1.78
N SER A 96 -12.64 -4.88 -0.88
CA SER A 96 -13.07 -6.25 -0.73
C SER A 96 -13.61 -6.49 0.67
N HIS A 97 -14.66 -7.31 0.80
CA HIS A 97 -15.11 -7.82 2.09
C HIS A 97 -14.30 -9.04 2.57
N THR A 98 -13.34 -9.51 1.76
CA THR A 98 -12.42 -10.60 2.11
C THR A 98 -11.05 -10.03 2.47
N ASN A 99 -10.38 -10.63 3.44
CA ASN A 99 -8.99 -10.29 3.81
C ASN A 99 -7.96 -10.88 2.84
N ASP A 100 -8.30 -10.99 1.56
CA ASP A 100 -7.47 -11.66 0.56
C ASP A 100 -7.30 -10.74 -0.66
N ALA A 101 -6.08 -10.67 -1.18
CA ALA A 101 -5.74 -9.95 -2.41
C ALA A 101 -5.04 -10.89 -3.40
N SER A 102 -5.05 -10.54 -4.69
CA SER A 102 -4.19 -11.25 -5.66
C SER A 102 -2.72 -10.85 -5.46
N LEU A 103 -1.76 -11.72 -5.82
CA LEU A 103 -0.34 -11.34 -5.80
C LEU A 103 -0.03 -10.14 -6.70
N LEU A 104 -0.81 -9.92 -7.76
CA LEU A 104 -0.73 -8.70 -8.57
C LEU A 104 -1.10 -7.45 -7.78
N GLU A 105 -2.23 -7.49 -7.07
CA GLU A 105 -2.73 -6.39 -6.25
C GLU A 105 -1.80 -6.09 -5.08
N GLU A 106 -1.36 -7.12 -4.37
CA GLU A 106 -0.38 -7.02 -3.28
C GLU A 106 0.93 -6.41 -3.79
N GLY A 107 1.44 -6.88 -4.93
CA GLY A 107 2.67 -6.37 -5.52
C GLY A 107 2.54 -4.92 -5.96
N LEU A 108 1.37 -4.51 -6.46
CA LEU A 108 1.04 -3.11 -6.74
C LEU A 108 0.99 -2.28 -5.46
N ALA A 109 0.41 -2.79 -4.37
CA ALA A 109 0.33 -2.12 -3.08
C ALA A 109 1.73 -1.86 -2.49
N VAL A 110 2.62 -2.87 -2.54
CA VAL A 110 4.02 -2.74 -2.13
C VAL A 110 4.80 -1.80 -3.07
N TRP A 111 4.57 -1.87 -4.38
CA TRP A 111 5.21 -0.95 -5.31
C TRP A 111 4.78 0.49 -5.05
N PHE A 112 3.48 0.72 -4.84
CA PHE A 112 2.96 2.06 -4.59
C PHE A 112 3.35 2.59 -3.23
N SER A 113 3.48 1.77 -2.18
CA SER A 113 4.05 2.24 -0.92
C SER A 113 5.48 2.75 -1.13
N LEU A 114 6.30 2.14 -1.98
CA LEU A 114 7.67 2.62 -2.25
C LEU A 114 7.75 3.88 -3.14
N HIS A 115 6.75 4.15 -3.98
CA HIS A 115 6.83 5.16 -5.06
C HIS A 115 5.76 6.26 -5.01
N GLY A 116 4.64 5.99 -4.33
CA GLY A 116 3.49 6.86 -4.17
C GLY A 116 3.74 7.98 -3.16
N PRO A 117 4.08 7.68 -1.91
CA PRO A 117 4.32 8.69 -0.89
C PRO A 117 5.52 9.60 -1.15
N SER A 118 5.41 10.83 -0.67
CA SER A 118 6.53 11.78 -0.57
C SER A 118 7.10 11.74 0.85
N TYR A 119 8.12 10.91 1.03
CA TYR A 119 8.76 10.72 2.34
C TYR A 119 9.49 11.97 2.82
N GLN A 120 9.41 12.22 4.13
CA GLN A 120 10.11 13.29 4.82
C GLN A 120 11.62 13.01 4.87
N ASN A 121 12.00 11.75 5.10
CA ASN A 121 13.38 11.31 4.99
C ASN A 121 13.67 10.79 3.57
N ALA A 122 14.60 11.46 2.87
CA ALA A 122 15.03 11.07 1.51
C ALA A 122 15.60 9.65 1.43
N GLY A 123 16.14 9.10 2.52
CA GLY A 123 16.65 7.73 2.59
C GLY A 123 15.58 6.68 2.94
N TYR A 124 14.35 7.08 3.27
CA TYR A 124 13.33 6.15 3.75
C TYR A 124 12.97 5.09 2.72
N LYS A 125 12.84 5.47 1.44
CA LYS A 125 12.57 4.52 0.35
C LYS A 125 13.62 3.40 0.32
N SER A 126 14.90 3.75 0.41
CA SER A 126 16.00 2.77 0.43
C SER A 126 15.94 1.85 1.64
N ILE A 127 15.60 2.39 2.82
CA ILE A 127 15.40 1.61 4.05
C ILE A 127 14.24 0.63 3.87
N ALA A 128 13.10 1.09 3.37
CA ALA A 128 11.91 0.27 3.14
C ALA A 128 12.16 -0.84 2.10
N THR A 129 12.85 -0.51 0.99
CA THR A 129 13.28 -1.50 0.00
C THR A 129 14.19 -2.56 0.62
N SER A 130 15.19 -2.13 1.41
CA SER A 130 16.10 -3.07 2.08
C SER A 130 15.36 -3.98 3.07
N TYR A 131 14.39 -3.46 3.82
CA TYR A 131 13.52 -4.27 4.68
C TYR A 131 12.76 -5.33 3.87
N ILE A 132 12.11 -4.94 2.77
CA ILE A 132 11.38 -5.88 1.90
C ILE A 132 12.31 -6.96 1.34
N GLU A 133 13.52 -6.59 0.94
CA GLU A 133 14.47 -7.51 0.31
C GLU A 133 15.11 -8.49 1.31
N THR A 134 15.38 -8.04 2.54
CA THR A 134 16.26 -8.77 3.48
C THR A 134 15.55 -9.37 4.68
N ASP A 135 14.42 -8.80 5.10
CA ASP A 135 13.70 -9.29 6.28
C ASP A 135 12.87 -10.53 5.92
N LYS A 136 12.92 -11.55 6.79
CA LYS A 136 12.14 -12.79 6.61
C LYS A 136 10.66 -12.52 6.75
N GLU A 137 10.28 -11.61 7.64
CA GLU A 137 8.90 -11.21 7.82
C GLU A 137 8.37 -10.46 6.60
N ALA A 138 9.20 -10.00 5.67
CA ALA A 138 8.74 -9.33 4.44
C ALA A 138 8.69 -10.25 3.20
N GLU A 139 8.86 -11.57 3.36
CA GLU A 139 8.96 -12.51 2.25
C GLU A 139 7.75 -12.46 1.30
N SER A 140 6.53 -12.34 1.83
CA SER A 140 5.31 -12.22 1.02
C SER A 140 5.29 -10.93 0.19
N TYR A 141 5.74 -9.81 0.76
CA TYR A 141 5.86 -8.55 0.03
C TYR A 141 6.93 -8.61 -1.05
N ARG A 142 8.05 -9.28 -0.75
CA ARG A 142 9.15 -9.50 -1.70
C ARG A 142 8.69 -10.31 -2.90
N GLU A 143 7.97 -11.42 -2.68
CA GLU A 143 7.44 -12.25 -3.76
C GLU A 143 6.43 -11.45 -4.61
N ALA A 144 5.47 -10.79 -3.98
CA ALA A 144 4.44 -10.03 -4.67
C ALA A 144 5.05 -8.88 -5.51
N LEU A 145 5.99 -8.12 -4.94
CA LEU A 145 6.70 -7.05 -5.64
C LEU A 145 7.54 -7.58 -6.81
N HIS A 146 8.21 -8.72 -6.64
CA HIS A 146 8.99 -9.34 -7.71
C HIS A 146 8.09 -9.73 -8.89
N LEU A 147 6.97 -10.41 -8.60
CA LEU A 147 5.99 -10.80 -9.61
C LEU A 147 5.39 -9.60 -10.34
N TYR A 148 5.03 -8.55 -9.59
CA TYR A 148 4.51 -7.32 -10.17
C TYR A 148 5.53 -6.67 -11.11
N ASN A 149 6.80 -6.56 -10.69
CA ASN A 149 7.87 -6.00 -11.52
C ASN A 149 8.15 -6.85 -12.76
N GLU A 150 8.12 -8.18 -12.63
CA GLU A 150 8.26 -9.11 -13.77
C GLU A 150 7.12 -8.89 -14.78
N ALA A 151 5.88 -8.72 -14.31
CA ALA A 151 4.73 -8.44 -15.17
C ALA A 151 4.90 -7.14 -15.99
N GLN A 152 5.51 -6.11 -15.40
CA GLN A 152 5.78 -4.84 -16.09
C GLN A 152 6.76 -4.97 -17.26
N LEU A 153 7.57 -6.04 -17.34
CA LEU A 153 8.46 -6.29 -18.48
C LEU A 153 7.70 -6.66 -19.76
N TYR A 154 6.48 -7.19 -19.60
CA TYR A 154 5.65 -7.67 -20.72
C TYR A 154 4.59 -6.66 -21.15
N THR A 155 4.36 -5.64 -20.33
CA THR A 155 3.35 -4.60 -20.59
C THR A 155 4.03 -3.25 -20.66
N SER A 156 3.76 -2.47 -21.71
CA SER A 156 4.13 -1.06 -21.73
C SER A 156 3.33 -0.34 -20.63
N SER A 157 3.91 -0.24 -19.43
CA SER A 157 3.52 0.55 -18.25
C SER A 157 2.08 0.47 -17.71
N GLU A 158 1.21 -0.40 -18.21
CA GLU A 158 -0.24 -0.24 -17.98
C GLU A 158 -1.01 -1.53 -17.67
N CYS A 159 -0.39 -2.65 -17.25
CA CYS A 159 -1.17 -3.88 -17.03
C CYS A 159 -2.34 -3.69 -16.04
N VAL A 160 -2.10 -2.97 -14.94
CA VAL A 160 -3.14 -2.65 -13.96
C VAL A 160 -4.22 -1.75 -14.55
N LYS A 161 -3.86 -0.73 -15.33
CA LYS A 161 -4.85 0.11 -16.01
C LYS A 161 -5.62 -0.68 -17.06
N ALA A 162 -4.99 -1.60 -17.78
CA ALA A 162 -5.66 -2.45 -18.77
C ALA A 162 -6.71 -3.34 -18.10
N ILE A 163 -6.34 -4.00 -16.99
CA ILE A 163 -7.26 -4.80 -16.17
C ILE A 163 -8.43 -3.94 -15.69
N ARG A 164 -8.13 -2.79 -15.07
CA ARG A 164 -9.16 -1.91 -14.51
C ARG A 164 -10.01 -1.22 -15.58
N SER A 165 -9.51 -1.04 -16.80
CA SER A 165 -10.28 -0.50 -17.93
C SER A 165 -11.35 -1.47 -18.44
N GLU A 166 -11.17 -2.77 -18.22
CA GLU A 166 -12.19 -3.78 -18.52
C GLU A 166 -13.24 -3.92 -17.40
N ASP A 167 -13.28 -2.97 -16.45
CA ASP A 167 -14.11 -3.00 -15.24
C ASP A 167 -13.86 -4.24 -14.36
N ILE A 168 -12.65 -4.80 -14.47
CA ILE A 168 -12.23 -5.91 -13.62
C ILE A 168 -11.75 -5.33 -12.30
N ASN A 169 -12.55 -5.52 -11.26
CA ASN A 169 -12.12 -5.34 -9.89
C ASN A 169 -10.89 -6.24 -9.62
N LEU A 170 -9.80 -5.68 -9.06
CA LEU A 170 -8.59 -6.46 -8.73
C LEU A 170 -8.88 -7.63 -7.78
N GLN A 171 -9.89 -7.48 -6.91
CA GLN A 171 -10.42 -8.56 -6.08
C GLN A 171 -10.99 -9.71 -6.93
N ASN A 172 -11.57 -9.44 -8.09
CA ASN A 172 -12.18 -10.45 -8.97
C ASN A 172 -11.27 -10.85 -10.13
N LEU A 173 -9.97 -10.52 -10.05
CA LEU A 173 -9.00 -10.91 -11.07
C LEU A 173 -8.97 -12.43 -11.26
N THR A 174 -9.16 -12.86 -12.50
CA THR A 174 -9.03 -14.26 -12.93
C THR A 174 -7.89 -14.41 -13.91
N LEU A 175 -7.40 -15.63 -14.10
CA LEU A 175 -6.39 -15.92 -15.13
C LEU A 175 -6.86 -15.49 -16.52
N SER A 176 -8.10 -15.82 -16.88
CA SER A 176 -8.66 -15.47 -18.19
C SER A 176 -8.75 -13.95 -18.39
N SER A 177 -9.20 -13.23 -17.37
CA SER A 177 -9.33 -11.77 -17.44
C SER A 177 -7.96 -11.08 -17.50
N LEU A 178 -6.96 -11.59 -16.77
CA LEU A 178 -5.58 -11.12 -16.84
C LEU A 178 -4.95 -11.36 -18.22
N GLN A 179 -5.11 -12.57 -18.77
CA GLN A 179 -4.58 -12.91 -20.10
C GLN A 179 -5.26 -12.12 -21.21
N LYS A 180 -6.54 -11.79 -21.05
CA LYS A 180 -7.26 -10.92 -21.98
C LYS A 180 -6.72 -9.49 -21.95
N ALA A 181 -6.57 -8.91 -20.75
CA ALA A 181 -6.10 -7.54 -20.57
C ALA A 181 -4.60 -7.38 -20.87
N CYS A 182 -3.79 -8.40 -20.57
CA CYS A 182 -2.34 -8.40 -20.71
C CYS A 182 -1.85 -9.65 -21.47
N PRO A 183 -2.17 -9.79 -22.78
CA PRO A 183 -1.95 -11.02 -23.56
C PRO A 183 -0.48 -11.39 -23.78
N LYS A 184 0.44 -10.48 -23.50
CA LYS A 184 1.89 -10.71 -23.58
C LYS A 184 2.47 -11.34 -22.32
N ILE A 185 1.73 -11.36 -21.19
CA ILE A 185 2.18 -12.00 -19.96
C ILE A 185 2.17 -13.52 -20.17
N PRO A 186 3.30 -14.22 -19.91
CA PRO A 186 3.34 -15.68 -20.01
C PRO A 186 2.33 -16.35 -19.05
N SER A 187 1.66 -17.42 -19.49
CA SER A 187 0.67 -18.13 -18.67
C SER A 187 1.18 -18.54 -17.27
N PRO A 188 2.42 -19.07 -17.10
CA PRO A 188 2.93 -19.39 -15.77
C PRO A 188 3.04 -18.18 -14.84
N LEU A 189 3.38 -17.00 -15.38
CA LEU A 189 3.43 -15.76 -14.62
C LEU A 189 2.03 -15.27 -14.28
N ALA A 190 1.09 -15.33 -15.24
CA ALA A 190 -0.31 -14.95 -15.03
C ALA A 190 -0.98 -15.82 -13.95
N GLU A 191 -0.72 -17.13 -13.95
CA GLU A 191 -1.20 -18.06 -12.92
C GLU A 191 -0.70 -17.67 -11.52
N ARG A 192 0.59 -17.31 -11.40
CA ARG A 192 1.17 -16.86 -10.13
C ARG A 192 0.56 -15.53 -9.69
N LEU A 193 0.46 -14.55 -10.58
CA LEU A 193 -0.12 -13.22 -10.29
C LEU A 193 -1.57 -13.30 -9.78
N CYS A 194 -2.35 -14.27 -10.25
CA CYS A 194 -3.73 -14.47 -9.80
C CYS A 194 -3.87 -15.27 -8.50
N LYS A 195 -2.79 -15.83 -7.93
CA LYS A 195 -2.85 -16.51 -6.63
C LYS A 195 -3.28 -15.54 -5.54
N ARG A 196 -4.08 -16.05 -4.60
CA ARG A 196 -4.58 -15.26 -3.47
C ARG A 196 -3.65 -15.39 -2.28
N VAL A 197 -3.38 -14.25 -1.66
CA VAL A 197 -2.67 -14.14 -0.40
C VAL A 197 -3.58 -13.49 0.62
N ARG A 198 -3.48 -13.95 1.88
CA ARG A 198 -4.13 -13.26 2.99
C ARG A 198 -3.38 -11.99 3.28
N LEU A 199 -4.09 -10.87 3.26
CA LEU A 199 -3.61 -9.61 3.78
C LEU A 199 -3.31 -9.78 5.27
N ARG A 200 -2.18 -9.23 5.71
CA ARG A 200 -1.83 -9.25 7.14
C ARG A 200 -2.83 -8.37 7.88
N ALA A 201 -3.32 -8.84 9.02
CA ALA A 201 -4.30 -8.17 9.87
C ALA A 201 -3.74 -7.86 11.24
#